data_AF-A0A1H7VKI8-F1
#
_entry.id   AF-A0A1H7VKI8-F1
#
_cell.length_a   1.000
_cell.length_b   1.000
_cell.length_c   1.000
_cell.angle_alpha   90.00
_cell.angle_beta   90.00
_cell.angle_gamma   90.00
#
_symmetry.space_group_name_H-M   'P 1'
#
loop_
_entity.id
_entity.type
_entity.pdbx_description
1 polymer ?
#
loop_
_entity_poly.entity_id
_entity_poly.type
_entity_poly.pdbx_seq_one_letter_code
_entity_poly.pdbx_strand_id
1 'polypeptide(L)'
;MECTIAAGVDKLPVRVLDLDYLFLLAGLFGLFFGGEALVRGSVGIARRMAISPLLIGLTVVGFGTSTPELLVSVDAAWRGVPDIALGNIVGSNIANILLIIGLSALVWPIRVMGATLRRDTTVMMAAALALVPIFAMGQMNRLSGVILLAGLMTYLIWAYRQSGDAIPDDAGLPAPASVLVSGLWVIGGLIALMVGARLLVDGAVSIARSYGISEAFIGLTIVAVGTSLPELATSVIAAFRRQSEIAIGNIVGSNIFNVLCILGVTALIAPIPVASRFLTFDLPVMIAVSLVLTGLLLARPVIGRGTGAGMLAGYAVYVWAAQG
;
A
#
# COMPACT_ATOMS: atom_id res chain seq x y z
N MET A 1 -11.76 40.91 43.20
CA MET A 1 -10.43 40.43 43.63
C MET A 1 -10.27 39.03 43.07
N GLU A 2 -9.07 38.70 42.59
CA GLU A 2 -8.80 37.91 41.39
C GLU A 2 -9.20 36.42 41.37
N CYS A 3 -9.46 35.99 40.13
CA CYS A 3 -9.44 34.63 39.60
C CYS A 3 -8.02 34.04 39.68
N THR A 4 -7.85 32.76 40.03
CA THR A 4 -6.84 31.87 39.42
C THR A 4 -7.25 30.41 39.60
N ILE A 5 -7.78 29.83 38.51
CA ILE A 5 -7.75 28.39 38.26
C ILE A 5 -6.36 28.09 37.70
N ALA A 6 -5.51 27.40 38.46
CA ALA A 6 -4.29 26.79 37.94
C ALA A 6 -4.50 25.27 37.96
N ALA A 7 -5.10 24.74 36.90
CA ALA A 7 -5.13 23.31 36.64
C ALA A 7 -3.77 22.88 36.05
N GLY A 8 -3.18 21.86 36.66
CA GLY A 8 -1.86 21.34 36.34
C GLY A 8 -1.74 20.88 34.90
N VAL A 9 -0.77 21.46 34.20
CA VAL A 9 -0.11 20.79 33.07
C VAL A 9 0.87 19.81 33.69
N ASP A 10 0.41 18.59 33.96
CA ASP A 10 1.30 17.49 34.29
C ASP A 10 2.22 17.26 33.10
N LYS A 11 3.46 17.74 33.24
CA LYS A 11 4.56 17.41 32.33
C LYS A 11 4.80 15.90 32.46
N LEU A 12 4.41 15.14 31.43
CA LEU A 12 4.82 13.75 31.28
C LEU A 12 6.35 13.65 31.55
N PRO A 13 6.80 12.68 32.37
CA PRO A 13 8.20 12.59 32.74
C PRO A 13 9.06 12.36 31.49
N VAL A 14 10.15 13.12 31.37
CA VAL A 14 11.10 13.14 30.22
C VAL A 14 11.46 11.74 29.69
N ARG A 15 11.53 10.73 30.57
CA ARG A 15 11.82 9.33 30.21
C ARG A 15 10.82 8.67 29.26
N VAL A 16 9.56 9.12 29.24
CA VAL A 16 8.51 8.57 28.36
C VAL A 16 8.70 9.08 26.94
N LEU A 17 9.05 10.37 26.78
CA LEU A 17 9.39 10.94 25.47
C LEU A 17 10.62 10.25 24.86
N ASP A 18 11.64 9.93 25.67
CA ASP A 18 12.84 9.22 25.19
C ASP A 18 12.51 7.84 24.58
N LEU A 19 11.52 7.13 25.13
CA LEU A 19 11.07 5.83 24.63
C LEU A 19 10.26 5.96 23.33
N ASP A 20 9.46 7.01 23.19
CA ASP A 20 8.65 7.26 21.99
C ASP A 20 9.53 7.60 20.77
N TYR A 21 10.58 8.41 20.99
CA TYR A 21 11.59 8.65 19.97
C TYR A 21 12.38 7.38 19.62
N LEU A 22 12.62 6.49 20.58
CA LEU A 22 13.22 5.18 20.31
C LEU A 22 12.30 4.31 19.44
N PHE A 23 10.99 4.30 19.69
CA PHE A 23 10.03 3.58 18.84
C PHE A 23 9.97 4.14 17.43
N LEU A 24 9.98 5.47 17.27
CA LEU A 24 10.09 6.09 15.95
C LEU A 24 11.35 5.65 15.20
N LEU A 25 12.52 5.73 15.86
CA LEU A 25 13.79 5.35 15.24
C LEU A 25 13.84 3.86 14.91
N ALA A 26 13.44 3.00 15.85
CA ALA A 26 13.35 1.56 15.65
C ALA A 26 12.39 1.21 14.50
N GLY A 27 11.26 1.93 14.41
CA GLY A 27 10.30 1.81 13.33
C GLY A 27 10.89 2.17 11.96
N LEU A 28 11.59 3.31 11.86
CA LEU A 28 12.29 3.72 10.63
C LEU A 28 13.37 2.70 10.22
N PHE A 29 14.17 2.21 11.16
CA PHE A 29 15.16 1.17 10.88
C PHE A 29 14.51 -0.13 10.44
N GLY A 30 13.42 -0.55 11.10
CA GLY A 30 12.64 -1.74 10.75
C GLY A 30 12.08 -1.64 9.33
N LEU A 31 11.51 -0.49 8.96
CA LEU A 31 11.02 -0.23 7.61
C LEU A 31 12.14 -0.26 6.57
N PHE A 32 13.29 0.38 6.86
CA PHE A 32 14.42 0.42 5.95
C PHE A 32 15.02 -0.98 5.71
N PHE A 33 15.38 -1.69 6.78
CA PHE A 33 16.00 -3.02 6.65
C PHE A 33 15.00 -4.07 6.20
N GLY A 34 13.72 -3.95 6.60
CA GLY A 34 12.65 -4.82 6.16
C GLY A 34 12.39 -4.71 4.66
N GLY A 35 12.31 -3.49 4.14
CA GLY A 35 12.16 -3.27 2.69
C GLY A 35 13.39 -3.69 1.90
N GLU A 36 14.60 -3.48 2.44
CA GLU A 36 15.84 -3.99 1.82
C GLU A 36 15.84 -5.52 1.72
N ALA A 37 15.51 -6.20 2.83
CA ALA A 37 15.38 -7.64 2.89
C ALA A 37 14.34 -8.16 1.91
N LEU A 38 13.15 -7.55 1.89
CA LEU A 38 12.05 -7.95 1.02
C LEU A 38 12.41 -7.77 -0.46
N VAL A 39 12.96 -6.61 -0.86
CA VAL A 39 13.38 -6.37 -2.24
C VAL A 39 14.46 -7.36 -2.66
N ARG A 40 15.48 -7.58 -1.82
CA ARG A 40 16.57 -8.53 -2.11
C ARG A 40 16.06 -9.96 -2.26
N GLY A 41 15.20 -10.40 -1.35
CA GLY A 41 14.57 -11.72 -1.38
C GLY A 41 13.73 -11.91 -2.65
N SER A 42 12.87 -10.94 -2.97
CA SER A 42 12.00 -10.98 -4.14
C SER A 42 12.77 -11.01 -5.47
N VAL A 43 13.84 -10.22 -5.62
CA VAL A 43 14.75 -10.32 -6.79
C VAL A 43 15.37 -11.70 -6.88
N GLY A 44 15.81 -12.27 -5.75
CA GLY A 44 16.39 -13.62 -5.70
C GLY A 44 15.42 -14.71 -6.14
N ILE A 45 14.16 -14.63 -5.69
CA ILE A 45 13.09 -15.55 -6.10
C ILE A 45 12.79 -15.38 -7.59
N ALA A 46 12.62 -14.15 -8.08
CA ALA A 46 12.30 -13.89 -9.48
C ALA A 46 13.33 -14.51 -10.44
N ARG A 47 14.62 -14.31 -10.15
CA ARG A 47 15.72 -14.90 -10.94
C ARG A 47 15.73 -16.42 -10.90
N ARG A 48 15.51 -17.03 -9.72
CA ARG A 48 15.53 -18.49 -9.57
C ARG A 48 14.35 -19.17 -10.25
N MET A 49 13.17 -18.56 -10.18
CA MET A 49 11.94 -19.11 -10.75
C MET A 49 11.73 -18.69 -12.21
N ALA A 50 12.66 -17.94 -12.80
CA ALA A 50 12.57 -17.38 -14.14
C ALA A 50 11.24 -16.62 -14.39
N ILE A 51 10.77 -15.90 -13.38
CA ILE A 51 9.60 -15.02 -13.47
C ILE A 51 10.04 -13.56 -13.49
N SER A 52 9.23 -12.68 -14.07
CA SER A 52 9.56 -11.26 -14.14
C SER A 52 9.60 -10.61 -12.75
N PRO A 53 10.53 -9.66 -12.49
CA PRO A 53 10.53 -8.84 -11.28
C PRO A 53 9.20 -8.10 -11.07
N LEU A 54 8.53 -7.70 -12.16
CA LEU A 54 7.19 -7.12 -12.10
C LEU A 54 6.16 -8.09 -11.48
N LEU A 55 6.16 -9.37 -11.88
CA LEU A 55 5.20 -10.35 -11.38
C LEU A 55 5.44 -10.70 -9.90
N ILE A 56 6.70 -10.84 -9.45
CA ILE A 56 6.99 -11.08 -8.03
C ILE A 56 6.62 -9.85 -7.18
N GLY A 57 6.90 -8.65 -7.71
CA GLY A 57 6.51 -7.38 -7.08
C GLY A 57 5.00 -7.30 -6.93
N LEU A 58 4.27 -7.67 -7.97
CA LEU A 58 2.82 -7.69 -7.95
C LEU A 58 2.24 -8.73 -6.99
N THR A 59 2.74 -9.96 -7.03
CA THR A 59 2.17 -11.06 -6.24
C THR A 59 2.66 -11.05 -4.81
N VAL A 60 3.91 -11.44 -4.57
CA VAL A 60 4.45 -11.69 -3.23
C VAL A 60 4.64 -10.40 -2.46
N VAL A 61 5.20 -9.36 -3.10
CA VAL A 61 5.46 -8.09 -2.43
C VAL A 61 4.14 -7.36 -2.19
N GLY A 62 3.35 -7.12 -3.23
CA GLY A 62 2.07 -6.42 -3.14
C GLY A 62 1.08 -7.06 -2.16
N PHE A 63 0.90 -8.39 -2.22
CA PHE A 63 0.05 -9.07 -1.24
C PHE A 63 0.62 -9.00 0.19
N GLY A 64 1.92 -9.26 0.33
CA GLY A 64 2.58 -9.35 1.63
C GLY A 64 2.52 -8.02 2.38
N THR A 65 2.81 -6.91 1.69
CA THR A 65 2.76 -5.58 2.30
C THR A 65 1.35 -5.12 2.59
N SER A 66 0.33 -5.59 1.85
CA SER A 66 -1.08 -5.20 2.06
C SER A 66 -1.83 -6.06 3.09
N THR A 67 -1.09 -6.91 3.81
CA THR A 67 -1.65 -7.70 4.92
C THR A 67 -2.15 -6.82 6.09
N PRO A 68 -1.48 -5.73 6.52
CA PRO A 68 -2.01 -4.80 7.52
C PRO A 68 -3.35 -4.22 7.10
N GLU A 69 -3.52 -3.84 5.84
CA GLU A 69 -4.80 -3.36 5.30
C GLU A 69 -5.89 -4.41 5.42
N LEU A 70 -5.58 -5.68 5.14
CA LEU A 70 -6.51 -6.79 5.30
C LEU A 70 -6.97 -6.91 6.75
N LEU A 71 -6.03 -6.88 7.70
CA LEU A 71 -6.32 -7.00 9.11
C LEU A 71 -7.16 -5.82 9.61
N VAL A 72 -6.82 -4.59 9.22
CA VAL A 72 -7.55 -3.38 9.62
C VAL A 72 -8.95 -3.34 9.03
N SER A 73 -9.12 -3.66 7.74
CA SER A 73 -10.45 -3.65 7.10
C SER A 73 -11.36 -4.75 7.64
N VAL A 74 -10.84 -5.95 7.90
CA VAL A 74 -11.62 -7.04 8.52
C VAL A 74 -12.00 -6.69 9.95
N ASP A 75 -11.07 -6.19 10.76
CA ASP A 75 -11.34 -5.79 12.15
C ASP A 75 -12.38 -4.66 12.20
N ALA A 76 -12.24 -3.63 11.35
CA ALA A 76 -13.19 -2.52 11.26
C ALA A 76 -14.60 -2.99 10.87
N ALA A 77 -14.72 -3.87 9.87
CA ALA A 77 -16.01 -4.41 9.46
C ALA A 77 -16.64 -5.28 10.56
N TRP A 78 -15.84 -6.09 11.26
CA TRP A 78 -16.30 -6.91 12.38
C TRP A 78 -16.80 -6.06 13.56
N ARG A 79 -16.14 -4.94 13.84
CA ARG A 79 -16.52 -4.00 14.91
C ARG A 79 -17.69 -3.10 14.55
N GLY A 80 -18.26 -3.22 13.34
CA GLY A 80 -19.40 -2.43 12.91
C GLY A 80 -19.04 -0.99 12.54
N VAL A 81 -17.79 -0.72 12.15
CA VAL A 81 -17.33 0.60 11.66
C VAL A 81 -16.94 0.51 10.16
N PRO A 82 -17.91 0.25 9.26
CA PRO A 82 -17.67 -0.09 7.86
C PRO A 82 -16.97 1.01 7.06
N ASP A 83 -17.15 2.28 7.42
CA ASP A 83 -16.50 3.41 6.75
C ASP A 83 -14.98 3.36 6.89
N ILE A 84 -14.45 2.85 8.01
CA ILE A 84 -13.02 2.64 8.19
C ILE A 84 -12.54 1.52 7.26
N ALA A 85 -13.32 0.44 7.11
CA ALA A 85 -12.95 -0.67 6.23
C ALA A 85 -12.87 -0.25 4.76
N LEU A 86 -13.86 0.51 4.26
CA LEU A 86 -13.86 1.03 2.89
C LEU A 86 -12.83 2.14 2.68
N GLY A 87 -12.72 3.05 3.66
CA GLY A 87 -11.76 4.15 3.65
C GLY A 87 -10.33 3.68 3.62
N ASN A 88 -9.99 2.64 4.38
CA ASN A 88 -8.68 2.00 4.36
C ASN A 88 -8.34 1.51 2.93
N ILE A 89 -9.24 0.78 2.26
CA ILE A 89 -8.94 0.24 0.93
C ILE A 89 -8.91 1.31 -0.16
N VAL A 90 -9.94 2.13 -0.26
CA VAL A 90 -10.03 3.15 -1.32
C VAL A 90 -8.93 4.21 -1.11
N GLY A 91 -8.72 4.62 0.13
CA GLY A 91 -7.65 5.54 0.52
C GLY A 91 -6.26 4.98 0.23
N SER A 92 -5.97 3.73 0.61
CA SER A 92 -4.68 3.07 0.30
C SER A 92 -4.43 2.97 -1.20
N ASN A 93 -5.46 2.69 -2.02
CA ASN A 93 -5.27 2.66 -3.48
C ASN A 93 -4.91 4.04 -4.05
N ILE A 94 -5.54 5.10 -3.55
CA ILE A 94 -5.23 6.48 -3.94
C ILE A 94 -3.82 6.86 -3.46
N ALA A 95 -3.46 6.52 -2.22
CA ALA A 95 -2.14 6.79 -1.66
C ALA A 95 -1.04 6.02 -2.39
N ASN A 96 -1.24 4.73 -2.67
CA ASN A 96 -0.33 3.91 -3.44
C ASN A 96 0.01 4.56 -4.79
N ILE A 97 -1.00 5.05 -5.50
CA ILE A 97 -0.81 5.71 -6.79
C ILE A 97 -0.18 7.09 -6.62
N LEU A 98 -0.78 7.98 -5.83
CA LEU A 98 -0.36 9.38 -5.81
C LEU A 98 0.84 9.63 -4.90
N LEU A 99 0.81 9.10 -3.67
CA LEU A 99 1.86 9.28 -2.68
C LEU A 99 3.06 8.38 -2.97
N ILE A 100 2.85 7.07 -3.08
CA ILE A 100 3.97 6.12 -3.05
C ILE A 100 4.73 6.09 -4.38
N ILE A 101 4.04 6.00 -5.52
CA ILE A 101 4.71 6.17 -6.83
C ILE A 101 5.32 7.57 -6.93
N GLY A 102 4.62 8.61 -6.45
CA GLY A 102 5.11 9.98 -6.45
C GLY A 102 6.46 10.11 -5.75
N LEU A 103 6.56 9.63 -4.50
CA LEU A 103 7.80 9.62 -3.71
C LEU A 103 8.87 8.73 -4.34
N SER A 104 8.50 7.54 -4.81
CA SER A 104 9.42 6.61 -5.45
C SER A 104 10.05 7.21 -6.72
N ALA A 105 9.27 7.93 -7.53
CA ALA A 105 9.73 8.61 -8.74
C ALA A 105 10.63 9.82 -8.46
N LEU A 106 10.48 10.49 -7.31
CA LEU A 106 11.41 11.53 -6.86
C LEU A 106 12.79 10.94 -6.53
N VAL A 107 12.81 9.79 -5.85
CA VAL A 107 14.04 9.07 -5.51
C VAL A 107 14.76 8.59 -6.78
N TRP A 108 14.06 7.83 -7.62
CA TRP A 108 14.59 7.33 -8.88
C TRP A 108 13.52 7.32 -9.97
N PRO A 109 13.75 7.94 -11.15
CA PRO A 109 12.80 7.90 -12.25
C PRO A 109 12.45 6.46 -12.63
N ILE A 110 11.18 6.09 -12.45
CA ILE A 110 10.71 4.72 -12.58
C ILE A 110 10.55 4.42 -14.06
N ARG A 111 11.30 3.43 -14.56
CA ARG A 111 11.14 2.92 -15.92
C ARG A 111 10.60 1.50 -15.88
N VAL A 112 9.52 1.24 -16.60
CA VAL A 112 8.90 -0.10 -16.64
C VAL A 112 8.80 -0.58 -18.07
N MET A 113 9.42 -1.71 -18.36
CA MET A 113 9.36 -2.36 -19.66
C MET A 113 8.98 -3.82 -19.46
N GLY A 114 7.70 -4.06 -19.16
CA GLY A 114 7.19 -5.42 -18.93
C GLY A 114 6.17 -5.82 -19.99
N ALA A 115 6.32 -7.01 -20.58
CA ALA A 115 5.33 -7.58 -21.50
C ALA A 115 3.95 -7.75 -20.82
N THR A 116 3.92 -7.92 -19.49
CA THR A 116 2.69 -8.07 -18.71
C THR A 116 2.14 -6.76 -18.15
N LEU A 117 2.83 -5.63 -18.32
CA LEU A 117 2.43 -4.34 -17.75
C LEU A 117 0.99 -3.97 -18.13
N ARG A 118 0.66 -4.10 -19.43
CA ARG A 118 -0.68 -3.80 -19.94
C ARG A 118 -1.75 -4.67 -19.32
N ARG A 119 -1.48 -5.96 -19.13
CA ARG A 119 -2.39 -6.90 -18.47
C ARG A 119 -2.70 -6.41 -17.06
N ASP A 120 -1.66 -6.18 -16.28
CA ASP A 120 -1.76 -5.91 -14.85
C ASP A 120 -2.43 -4.56 -14.58
N THR A 121 -2.06 -3.50 -15.31
CA THR A 121 -2.73 -2.20 -15.17
C THR A 121 -4.18 -2.23 -15.65
N THR A 122 -4.50 -3.04 -16.67
CA THR A 122 -5.89 -3.22 -17.13
C THR A 122 -6.73 -3.93 -16.06
N VAL A 123 -6.17 -4.93 -15.39
CA VAL A 123 -6.86 -5.63 -14.29
C VAL A 123 -7.08 -4.70 -13.10
N MET A 124 -6.07 -3.90 -12.72
CA MET A 124 -6.22 -2.86 -11.70
C MET A 124 -7.37 -1.90 -12.03
N MET A 125 -7.41 -1.39 -13.25
CA MET A 125 -8.49 -0.51 -13.71
C MET A 125 -9.85 -1.22 -13.72
N ALA A 126 -9.91 -2.46 -14.20
CA ALA A 126 -11.14 -3.25 -14.23
C ALA A 126 -11.67 -3.54 -12.81
N ALA A 127 -10.77 -3.83 -11.85
CA ALA A 127 -11.12 -4.00 -10.45
C ALA A 127 -11.72 -2.71 -9.87
N ALA A 128 -11.10 -1.55 -10.10
CA ALA A 128 -11.63 -0.27 -9.67
C ALA A 128 -13.01 0.03 -10.29
N LEU A 129 -13.19 -0.24 -11.59
CA LEU A 129 -14.47 -0.06 -12.28
C LEU A 129 -15.55 -1.03 -11.80
N ALA A 130 -15.19 -2.26 -11.42
CA ALA A 130 -16.13 -3.25 -10.88
C ALA A 130 -16.77 -2.79 -9.57
N LEU A 131 -16.11 -1.89 -8.81
CA LEU A 131 -16.68 -1.31 -7.60
C LEU A 131 -17.84 -0.34 -7.88
N VAL A 132 -17.95 0.25 -9.08
CA VAL A 132 -19.03 1.20 -9.41
C VAL A 132 -20.41 0.56 -9.26
N PRO A 133 -20.74 -0.54 -9.97
CA PRO A 133 -22.05 -1.17 -9.80
C PRO A 133 -22.23 -1.78 -8.40
N ILE A 134 -21.16 -2.26 -7.75
CA ILE A 134 -21.23 -2.84 -6.40
C ILE A 134 -21.60 -1.76 -5.37
N PHE A 135 -20.89 -0.65 -5.39
CA PHE A 135 -21.13 0.45 -4.45
C PHE A 135 -22.50 1.09 -4.71
N ALA A 136 -22.96 1.14 -5.97
CA ALA A 136 -24.27 1.67 -6.34
C ALA A 136 -25.44 0.89 -5.71
N MET A 137 -25.23 -0.37 -5.30
CA MET A 137 -26.21 -1.14 -4.54
C MET A 137 -26.36 -0.66 -3.08
N GLY A 138 -25.53 0.29 -2.62
CA GLY A 138 -25.53 0.83 -1.26
C GLY A 138 -24.96 -0.13 -0.20
N GLN A 139 -24.55 -1.33 -0.59
CA GLN A 139 -23.99 -2.34 0.30
C GLN A 139 -23.09 -3.31 -0.47
N MET A 140 -21.92 -3.62 0.10
CA MET A 140 -21.11 -4.77 -0.31
C MET A 140 -21.60 -6.00 0.44
N ASN A 141 -22.35 -6.85 -0.25
CA ASN A 141 -22.82 -8.10 0.33
C ASN A 141 -21.83 -9.25 0.07
N ARG A 142 -22.12 -10.43 0.63
CA ARG A 142 -21.28 -11.62 0.45
C ARG A 142 -21.14 -12.04 -1.01
N LEU A 143 -22.17 -11.82 -1.84
CA LEU A 143 -22.09 -12.13 -3.27
C LEU A 143 -21.07 -11.23 -3.97
N SER A 144 -21.05 -9.93 -3.68
CA SER A 144 -19.99 -9.02 -4.13
C SER A 144 -18.61 -9.55 -3.71
N GLY A 145 -18.49 -10.03 -2.46
CA GLY A 145 -17.25 -10.64 -1.96
C GLY A 145 -16.79 -11.86 -2.77
N VAL A 146 -17.70 -12.80 -3.06
CA VAL A 146 -17.42 -13.98 -3.91
C VAL A 146 -16.98 -13.56 -5.31
N ILE A 147 -17.66 -12.58 -5.92
CA ILE A 147 -17.36 -12.11 -7.28
C ILE A 147 -15.94 -11.52 -7.34
N LEU A 148 -15.59 -10.67 -6.38
CA LEU A 148 -14.27 -10.03 -6.31
C LEU A 148 -13.16 -11.09 -6.13
N LEU A 149 -13.36 -12.06 -5.25
CA LEU A 149 -12.40 -13.15 -5.04
C LEU A 149 -12.30 -14.09 -6.24
N ALA A 150 -13.40 -14.41 -6.92
CA ALA A 150 -13.36 -15.17 -8.16
C ALA A 150 -12.59 -14.41 -9.26
N GLY A 151 -12.76 -13.08 -9.31
CA GLY A 151 -11.96 -12.19 -10.16
C GLY A 151 -10.47 -12.26 -9.83
N LEU A 152 -10.10 -12.23 -8.54
CA LEU A 152 -8.72 -12.40 -8.09
C LEU A 152 -8.14 -13.75 -8.53
N MET A 153 -8.87 -14.85 -8.29
CA MET A 153 -8.40 -16.19 -8.65
C MET A 153 -8.20 -16.32 -10.16
N THR A 154 -9.13 -15.78 -10.95
CA THR A 154 -9.03 -15.74 -12.42
C THR A 154 -7.79 -14.95 -12.84
N TYR A 155 -7.58 -13.79 -12.23
CA TYR A 155 -6.41 -12.96 -12.47
C TYR A 155 -5.11 -13.68 -12.14
N LEU A 156 -4.97 -14.29 -10.97
CA LEU A 156 -3.75 -14.98 -10.55
C LEU A 156 -3.43 -16.17 -11.45
N ILE A 157 -4.44 -16.95 -11.85
CA ILE A 157 -4.27 -18.06 -12.81
C ILE A 157 -3.82 -17.53 -14.17
N TRP A 158 -4.45 -16.45 -14.66
CA TRP A 158 -4.06 -15.83 -15.92
C TRP A 158 -2.65 -15.25 -15.86
N ALA A 159 -2.32 -14.60 -14.74
CA ALA A 159 -1.04 -13.97 -14.51
C ALA A 159 0.09 -15.00 -14.54
N TYR A 160 -0.11 -16.12 -13.82
CA TYR A 160 0.82 -17.24 -13.76
C TYR A 160 1.01 -17.91 -15.12
N ARG A 161 -0.07 -18.16 -15.87
CA ARG A 161 0.00 -18.81 -17.20
C ARG A 161 0.69 -17.97 -18.27
N GLN A 162 0.61 -16.65 -18.15
CA GLN A 162 1.28 -15.71 -19.07
C GLN A 162 2.64 -15.23 -18.56
N SER A 163 3.21 -15.87 -17.54
CA SER A 163 4.57 -15.55 -17.07
C SER A 163 5.67 -15.97 -18.07
N GLY A 164 5.31 -16.43 -19.27
CA GLY A 164 6.21 -16.80 -20.34
C GLY A 164 6.89 -15.57 -20.96
N ASP A 165 8.03 -15.19 -20.38
CA ASP A 165 9.34 -15.24 -21.03
C ASP A 165 10.39 -15.03 -19.94
N ALA A 166 11.30 -16.00 -19.83
CA ALA A 166 12.38 -16.00 -18.87
C ALA A 166 13.25 -14.74 -19.04
N ILE A 167 13.72 -14.19 -17.92
CA ILE A 167 14.83 -13.23 -17.92
C ILE A 167 15.96 -13.87 -18.74
N PRO A 168 16.47 -13.22 -19.82
CA PRO A 168 17.61 -13.73 -20.56
C PRO A 168 18.76 -14.00 -19.58
N ASP A 169 19.43 -15.12 -19.81
CA ASP A 169 20.59 -15.60 -19.06
C ASP A 169 21.49 -14.44 -18.59
N ASP A 170 21.52 -14.19 -17.27
CA ASP A 170 22.38 -13.18 -16.62
C ASP A 170 23.84 -13.69 -16.67
N ALA A 171 24.40 -13.81 -17.86
CA ALA A 171 25.78 -14.23 -18.09
C ALA A 171 26.72 -13.23 -17.40
N GLY A 172 27.25 -13.60 -16.22
CA GLY A 172 28.23 -12.82 -15.45
C GLY A 172 27.76 -12.32 -14.08
N LEU A 173 26.51 -12.56 -13.67
CA LEU A 173 26.10 -12.26 -12.29
C LEU A 173 26.39 -13.43 -11.34
N PRO A 174 26.67 -13.15 -10.04
CA PRO A 174 26.79 -14.20 -9.04
C PRO A 174 25.55 -15.08 -9.03
N ALA A 175 25.74 -16.40 -8.85
CA ALA A 175 24.65 -17.34 -8.76
C ALA A 175 23.60 -16.84 -7.74
N PRO A 176 22.31 -16.82 -8.11
CA PRO A 176 21.29 -16.30 -7.20
C PRO A 176 21.29 -17.09 -5.90
N ALA A 177 20.90 -16.46 -4.78
CA ALA A 177 20.78 -17.16 -3.51
C ALA A 177 19.85 -18.39 -3.63
N SER A 178 19.98 -19.35 -2.71
CA SER A 178 19.04 -20.49 -2.70
C SER A 178 17.60 -19.98 -2.52
N VAL A 179 16.62 -20.74 -3.03
CA VAL A 179 15.20 -20.39 -2.86
C VAL A 179 14.84 -20.25 -1.38
N LEU A 180 15.42 -21.12 -0.53
CA LEU A 180 15.25 -21.04 0.91
C LEU A 180 15.78 -19.72 1.50
N VAL A 181 17.00 -19.32 1.14
CA VAL A 181 17.57 -18.05 1.62
C VAL A 181 16.76 -16.86 1.12
N SER A 182 16.35 -16.86 -0.15
CA SER A 182 15.52 -15.79 -0.71
C SER A 182 14.14 -15.74 -0.03
N GLY A 183 13.54 -16.89 0.27
CA GLY A 183 12.29 -16.99 1.03
C GLY A 183 12.43 -16.47 2.47
N LEU A 184 13.54 -16.77 3.15
CA LEU A 184 13.83 -16.23 4.48
C LEU A 184 13.98 -14.70 4.45
N TRP A 185 14.61 -14.15 3.41
CA TRP A 185 14.69 -12.70 3.22
C TRP A 185 13.31 -12.06 3.00
N VAL A 186 12.44 -12.68 2.20
CA VAL A 186 11.06 -12.20 2.00
C VAL A 186 10.28 -12.23 3.31
N ILE A 187 10.25 -13.37 4.01
CA ILE A 187 9.48 -13.52 5.24
C ILE A 187 10.02 -12.61 6.34
N GLY A 188 11.34 -12.61 6.56
CA GLY A 188 11.98 -11.74 7.54
C GLY A 188 11.79 -10.25 7.21
N GLY A 189 11.85 -9.89 5.92
CA GLY A 189 11.58 -8.54 5.44
C GLY A 189 10.14 -8.10 5.71
N LEU A 190 9.15 -8.94 5.41
CA LEU A 190 7.74 -8.66 5.70
C LEU A 190 7.49 -8.48 7.20
N ILE A 191 8.03 -9.38 8.04
CA ILE A 191 7.91 -9.26 9.50
C ILE A 191 8.54 -7.95 9.98
N ALA A 192 9.75 -7.62 9.52
CA ALA A 192 10.43 -6.38 9.90
C ALA A 192 9.69 -5.13 9.43
N LEU A 193 9.08 -5.15 8.24
CA LEU A 193 8.21 -4.07 7.76
C LEU A 193 6.97 -3.90 8.63
N MET A 194 6.27 -4.98 8.96
CA MET A 194 5.07 -4.94 9.79
C MET A 194 5.36 -4.44 11.20
N VAL A 195 6.41 -4.97 11.83
CA VAL A 195 6.85 -4.53 13.16
C VAL A 195 7.35 -3.09 13.11
N GLY A 196 8.13 -2.74 12.09
CA GLY A 196 8.66 -1.38 11.91
C GLY A 196 7.56 -0.34 11.71
N ALA A 197 6.58 -0.63 10.85
CA ALA A 197 5.40 0.21 10.64
C ALA A 197 4.64 0.42 11.96
N ARG A 198 4.40 -0.65 12.72
CA ARG A 198 3.72 -0.56 14.01
C ARG A 198 4.48 0.31 15.01
N LEU A 199 5.78 0.09 15.19
CA LEU A 199 6.60 0.90 16.10
C LEU A 199 6.62 2.38 15.69
N LEU A 200 6.71 2.65 14.38
CA LEU A 200 6.67 4.02 13.86
C LEU A 200 5.32 4.69 14.18
N VAL A 201 4.21 4.01 13.91
CA VAL A 201 2.86 4.53 14.16
C VAL A 201 2.64 4.74 15.65
N ASP A 202 2.97 3.76 16.50
CA ASP A 202 2.79 3.86 17.95
C ASP A 202 3.60 5.03 18.54
N GLY A 203 4.87 5.18 18.13
CA GLY A 203 5.70 6.32 18.53
C GLY A 203 5.16 7.67 18.03
N ALA A 204 4.75 7.75 16.77
CA ALA A 204 4.18 8.95 16.18
C ALA A 204 2.86 9.38 16.86
N VAL A 205 1.99 8.42 17.18
CA VAL A 205 0.72 8.62 17.91
C VAL A 205 0.99 9.14 19.32
N SER A 206 1.92 8.52 20.06
CA SER A 206 2.26 8.95 21.43
C SER A 206 2.81 10.39 21.44
N ILE A 207 3.72 10.69 20.51
CA ILE A 207 4.29 12.03 20.37
C ILE A 207 3.19 13.04 20.01
N ALA A 208 2.36 12.75 19.01
CA ALA A 208 1.25 13.64 18.61
C ALA A 208 0.30 13.94 19.79
N ARG A 209 -0.05 12.91 20.58
CA ARG A 209 -0.86 13.06 21.78
C ARG A 209 -0.18 13.95 22.82
N SER A 210 1.14 13.83 23.01
CA SER A 210 1.91 14.68 23.93
C SER A 210 1.89 16.17 23.53
N TYR A 211 1.72 16.47 22.24
CA TYR A 211 1.54 17.83 21.72
C TYR A 211 0.08 18.30 21.71
N GLY A 212 -0.84 17.53 22.31
CA GLY A 212 -2.25 17.89 22.39
C GLY A 212 -3.02 17.75 21.08
N ILE A 213 -2.48 17.02 20.11
CA ILE A 213 -3.19 16.72 18.85
C ILE A 213 -4.35 15.76 19.15
N SER A 214 -5.51 16.02 18.57
CA SER A 214 -6.72 15.23 18.83
C SER A 214 -6.62 13.80 18.28
N GLU A 215 -7.21 12.83 19.00
CA GLU A 215 -7.29 11.43 18.54
C GLU A 215 -7.93 11.30 17.16
N ALA A 216 -8.93 12.15 16.87
CA ALA A 216 -9.58 12.19 15.57
C ALA A 216 -8.61 12.57 14.45
N PHE A 217 -7.78 13.60 14.66
CA PHE A 217 -6.77 14.01 13.68
C PHE A 217 -5.67 12.95 13.53
N ILE A 218 -5.20 12.36 14.63
CA ILE A 218 -4.22 11.28 14.62
C ILE A 218 -4.73 10.07 13.83
N GLY A 219 -5.97 9.66 14.07
CA GLY A 219 -6.62 8.54 13.38
C GLY A 219 -6.77 8.80 11.88
N LEU A 220 -7.21 10.00 11.50
CA LEU A 220 -7.40 10.39 10.10
C LEU A 220 -6.09 10.54 9.31
N THR A 221 -4.96 10.78 10.00
CA THR A 221 -3.68 11.09 9.35
C THR A 221 -2.63 10.02 9.59
N ILE A 222 -2.06 9.95 10.80
CA ILE A 222 -0.94 9.08 11.15
C ILE A 222 -1.32 7.61 11.01
N VAL A 223 -2.46 7.21 11.59
CA VAL A 223 -2.90 5.80 11.57
C VAL A 223 -3.33 5.39 10.16
N ALA A 224 -4.07 6.26 9.46
CA ALA A 224 -4.52 6.01 8.10
C ALA A 224 -3.37 5.84 7.10
N VAL A 225 -2.30 6.64 7.23
CA VAL A 225 -1.08 6.46 6.42
C VAL A 225 -0.25 5.27 6.91
N GLY A 226 -0.39 4.93 8.19
CA GLY A 226 0.37 3.90 8.88
C GLY A 226 0.28 2.50 8.25
N THR A 227 -0.91 2.12 7.76
CA THR A 227 -1.14 0.81 7.14
C THR A 227 -0.36 0.63 5.85
N SER A 228 -0.18 1.70 5.07
CA SER A 228 0.55 1.66 3.78
C SER A 228 2.04 2.02 3.91
N LEU A 229 2.57 2.11 5.13
CA LEU A 229 4.01 2.29 5.37
C LEU A 229 4.87 1.14 4.83
N PRO A 230 4.47 -0.15 4.94
CA PRO A 230 5.20 -1.25 4.34
C PRO A 230 5.35 -1.11 2.82
N GLU A 231 4.27 -0.73 2.13
CA GLU A 231 4.23 -0.46 0.68
C GLU A 231 5.14 0.70 0.33
N LEU A 232 5.02 1.81 1.09
CA LEU A 232 5.83 3.00 0.91
C LEU A 232 7.32 2.66 1.02
N ALA A 233 7.72 2.03 2.14
CA ALA A 233 9.10 1.68 2.40
C ALA A 233 9.62 0.74 1.30
N THR A 234 8.87 -0.31 0.97
CA THR A 234 9.28 -1.29 -0.03
C THR A 234 9.43 -0.70 -1.42
N SER A 235 8.47 0.12 -1.87
CA SER A 235 8.52 0.76 -3.20
C SER A 235 9.63 1.80 -3.31
N VAL A 236 9.84 2.60 -2.26
CA VAL A 236 10.92 3.59 -2.21
C VAL A 236 12.29 2.89 -2.22
N ILE A 237 12.44 1.81 -1.45
CA ILE A 237 13.68 1.02 -1.43
C ILE A 237 13.91 0.31 -2.76
N ALA A 238 12.87 -0.25 -3.36
CA ALA A 238 12.95 -0.84 -4.70
C ALA A 238 13.39 0.22 -5.74
N ALA A 239 12.83 1.42 -5.70
CA ALA A 239 13.24 2.54 -6.55
C ALA A 239 14.71 2.95 -6.28
N PHE A 240 15.10 3.08 -5.02
CA PHE A 240 16.48 3.38 -4.62
C PHE A 240 17.48 2.32 -5.12
N ARG A 241 17.09 1.04 -5.09
CA ARG A 241 17.83 -0.10 -5.65
C ARG A 241 17.72 -0.24 -7.16
N ARG A 242 17.05 0.71 -7.84
CA ARG A 242 16.79 0.74 -9.29
C ARG A 242 15.97 -0.45 -9.79
N GLN A 243 15.26 -1.14 -8.91
CA GLN A 243 14.32 -2.22 -9.20
C GLN A 243 12.93 -1.64 -9.52
N SER A 244 12.84 -0.84 -10.59
CA SER A 244 11.61 -0.09 -10.96
C SER A 244 10.40 -1.01 -11.19
N GLU A 245 10.62 -2.20 -11.73
CA GLU A 245 9.56 -3.19 -11.94
C GLU A 245 9.00 -3.74 -10.63
N ILE A 246 9.83 -3.92 -9.60
CA ILE A 246 9.36 -4.33 -8.28
C ILE A 246 8.59 -3.19 -7.63
N ALA A 247 9.06 -1.94 -7.74
CA ALA A 247 8.36 -0.78 -7.19
C ALA A 247 6.95 -0.63 -7.79
N ILE A 248 6.81 -0.72 -9.11
CA ILE A 248 5.50 -0.62 -9.78
C ILE A 248 4.67 -1.88 -9.59
N GLY A 249 5.30 -3.05 -9.63
CA GLY A 249 4.65 -4.32 -9.33
C GLY A 249 3.99 -4.27 -7.97
N ASN A 250 4.73 -3.86 -6.93
CA ASN A 250 4.20 -3.70 -5.58
C ASN A 250 2.93 -2.86 -5.57
N ILE A 251 2.96 -1.65 -6.15
CA ILE A 251 1.81 -0.74 -6.14
C ILE A 251 0.61 -1.26 -6.94
N VAL A 252 0.84 -1.72 -8.17
CA VAL A 252 -0.25 -2.24 -9.01
C VAL A 252 -0.84 -3.51 -8.37
N GLY A 253 0.01 -4.36 -7.81
CA GLY A 253 -0.38 -5.56 -7.10
C GLY A 253 -1.20 -5.26 -5.86
N SER A 254 -0.69 -4.41 -4.96
CA SER A 254 -1.41 -3.95 -3.77
C SER A 254 -2.77 -3.37 -4.13
N ASN A 255 -2.88 -2.55 -5.18
CA ASN A 255 -4.17 -2.01 -5.59
C ASN A 255 -5.17 -3.09 -6.05
N ILE A 256 -4.69 -4.11 -6.77
CA ILE A 256 -5.51 -5.26 -7.18
C ILE A 256 -5.91 -6.08 -5.96
N PHE A 257 -4.98 -6.38 -5.03
CA PHE A 257 -5.26 -7.13 -3.82
C PHE A 257 -6.22 -6.38 -2.89
N ASN A 258 -6.04 -5.08 -2.70
CA ASN A 258 -6.93 -4.23 -1.94
C ASN A 258 -8.38 -4.36 -2.42
N VAL A 259 -8.61 -4.23 -3.74
CA VAL A 259 -9.97 -4.33 -4.29
C VAL A 259 -10.49 -5.76 -4.34
N LEU A 260 -9.74 -6.70 -4.93
CA LEU A 260 -10.26 -8.02 -5.23
C LEU A 260 -10.15 -8.98 -4.03
N CYS A 261 -9.07 -8.88 -3.26
CA CYS A 261 -8.82 -9.73 -2.09
C CYS A 261 -9.43 -9.11 -0.83
N ILE A 262 -8.99 -7.92 -0.44
CA ILE A 262 -9.28 -7.39 0.88
C ILE A 262 -10.75 -7.02 1.02
N LEU A 263 -11.31 -6.23 0.10
CA LEU A 263 -12.76 -5.99 0.11
C LEU A 263 -13.55 -7.28 -0.10
N GLY A 264 -13.04 -8.19 -0.93
CA GLY A 264 -13.65 -9.49 -1.18
C GLY A 264 -13.82 -10.32 0.09
N VAL A 265 -12.74 -10.52 0.83
CA VAL A 265 -12.71 -11.23 2.12
C VAL A 265 -13.53 -10.47 3.17
N THR A 266 -13.36 -9.16 3.26
CA THR A 266 -14.07 -8.34 4.25
C THR A 266 -15.59 -8.46 4.07
N ALA A 267 -16.09 -8.34 2.84
CA ALA A 267 -17.52 -8.44 2.54
C ALA A 267 -18.09 -9.86 2.74
N LEU A 268 -17.27 -10.92 2.61
CA LEU A 268 -17.67 -12.29 2.95
C LEU A 268 -17.89 -12.45 4.46
N ILE A 269 -16.97 -11.91 5.25
CA ILE A 269 -17.00 -11.99 6.72
C ILE A 269 -18.17 -11.14 7.24
N ALA A 270 -18.17 -9.85 6.90
CA ALA A 270 -19.14 -8.88 7.36
C ALA A 270 -19.60 -8.00 6.17
N PRO A 271 -20.89 -8.07 5.76
CA PRO A 271 -21.44 -7.17 4.77
C PRO A 271 -21.22 -5.70 5.16
N ILE A 272 -20.82 -4.89 4.18
CA ILE A 272 -20.34 -3.52 4.41
C ILE A 272 -21.32 -2.53 3.80
N PRO A 273 -22.08 -1.76 4.58
CA PRO A 273 -22.84 -0.61 4.08
C PRO A 273 -21.90 0.38 3.37
N VAL A 274 -22.33 0.91 2.23
CA VAL A 274 -21.54 1.86 1.44
C VAL A 274 -22.13 3.26 1.61
N ALA A 275 -21.42 4.14 2.30
CA ALA A 275 -21.81 5.54 2.42
C ALA A 275 -21.77 6.24 1.05
N SER A 276 -22.70 7.17 0.82
CA SER A 276 -22.83 7.89 -0.46
C SER A 276 -21.54 8.61 -0.87
N ARG A 277 -20.76 9.10 0.10
CA ARG A 277 -19.45 9.74 -0.13
C ARG A 277 -18.50 8.85 -0.94
N PHE A 278 -18.46 7.54 -0.68
CA PHE A 278 -17.59 6.64 -1.43
C PHE A 278 -17.95 6.60 -2.91
N LEU A 279 -19.24 6.66 -3.26
CA LEU A 279 -19.71 6.70 -4.64
C LEU A 279 -19.48 8.03 -5.33
N THR A 280 -19.71 9.14 -4.64
CA THR A 280 -19.72 10.47 -5.24
C THR A 280 -18.34 11.12 -5.26
N PHE A 281 -17.42 10.68 -4.40
CA PHE A 281 -16.10 11.31 -4.25
C PHE A 281 -14.95 10.31 -4.31
N ASP A 282 -14.80 9.43 -3.32
CA ASP A 282 -13.57 8.63 -3.15
C ASP A 282 -13.36 7.61 -4.29
N LEU A 283 -14.40 6.89 -4.73
CA LEU A 283 -14.31 5.93 -5.84
C LEU A 283 -14.04 6.63 -7.19
N PRO A 284 -14.74 7.73 -7.57
CA PRO A 284 -14.37 8.51 -8.74
C PRO A 284 -12.92 8.98 -8.75
N VAL A 285 -12.39 9.45 -7.62
CA VAL A 285 -10.98 9.84 -7.49
C VAL A 285 -10.07 8.63 -7.71
N MET A 286 -10.34 7.51 -7.04
CA MET A 286 -9.57 6.27 -7.20
C MET A 286 -9.54 5.79 -8.67
N ILE A 287 -10.67 5.83 -9.37
CA ILE A 287 -10.77 5.47 -10.79
C ILE A 287 -9.97 6.46 -11.64
N ALA A 288 -10.10 7.77 -11.39
CA ALA A 288 -9.40 8.79 -12.15
C ALA A 288 -7.87 8.65 -12.02
N VAL A 289 -7.35 8.45 -10.80
CA VAL A 289 -5.90 8.28 -10.59
C VAL A 289 -5.41 6.95 -11.14
N SER A 290 -6.21 5.89 -11.08
CA SER A 290 -5.92 4.59 -11.71
C SER A 290 -5.86 4.69 -13.23
N LEU A 291 -6.77 5.45 -13.83
CA LEU A 291 -6.78 5.75 -15.26
C LEU A 291 -5.56 6.57 -15.68
N VAL A 292 -5.22 7.61 -14.91
CA VAL A 292 -4.01 8.43 -15.15
C VAL A 292 -2.77 7.55 -15.07
N LEU A 293 -2.61 6.75 -14.02
CA LEU A 293 -1.46 5.84 -13.88
C LEU A 293 -1.38 4.86 -15.05
N THR A 294 -2.49 4.22 -15.39
CA THR A 294 -2.57 3.27 -16.52
C THR A 294 -2.19 3.95 -17.83
N GLY A 295 -2.76 5.13 -18.11
CA GLY A 295 -2.45 5.92 -19.29
C GLY A 295 -0.98 6.34 -19.35
N LEU A 296 -0.41 6.78 -18.23
CA LEU A 296 1.00 7.14 -18.13
C LEU A 296 1.88 5.93 -18.44
N LEU A 297 1.69 4.80 -17.75
CA LEU A 297 2.50 3.60 -17.92
C LEU A 297 2.42 3.01 -19.34
N LEU A 298 1.26 3.10 -20.00
CA LEU A 298 1.06 2.60 -21.36
C LEU A 298 1.55 3.56 -22.45
N ALA A 299 1.38 4.87 -22.27
CA ALA A 299 1.80 5.87 -23.26
C ALA A 299 3.29 6.22 -23.15
N ARG A 300 3.81 6.25 -21.92
CA ARG A 300 5.20 6.59 -21.59
C ARG A 300 5.70 5.68 -20.47
N PRO A 301 6.57 4.70 -20.76
CA PRO A 301 7.06 3.74 -19.76
C PRO A 301 8.00 4.36 -18.70
N VAL A 302 8.01 5.68 -18.53
CA VAL A 302 8.86 6.42 -17.60
C VAL A 302 8.04 7.42 -16.79
N ILE A 303 8.01 7.24 -15.47
CA ILE A 303 7.49 8.23 -14.51
C ILE A 303 8.69 9.00 -13.97
N GLY A 304 8.89 10.21 -14.48
CA GLY A 304 9.96 11.11 -14.06
C GLY A 304 9.63 11.88 -12.78
N ARG A 305 10.64 12.58 -12.23
CA ARG A 305 10.50 13.37 -11.00
C ARG A 305 9.41 14.44 -11.08
N GLY A 306 9.26 15.11 -12.24
CA GLY A 306 8.22 16.13 -12.43
C GLY A 306 6.81 15.54 -12.34
N THR A 307 6.57 14.38 -12.98
CA THR A 307 5.32 13.64 -12.85
C THR A 307 5.11 13.19 -11.40
N GLY A 308 6.15 12.67 -10.74
CA GLY A 308 6.09 12.30 -9.33
C GLY A 308 5.69 13.45 -8.42
N ALA A 309 6.29 14.63 -8.59
CA ALA A 309 5.90 15.84 -7.85
C ALA A 309 4.43 16.23 -8.10
N GLY A 310 3.96 16.11 -9.34
CA GLY A 310 2.55 16.32 -9.68
C GLY A 310 1.61 15.33 -9.00
N MET A 311 2.01 14.05 -8.89
CA MET A 311 1.26 13.03 -8.16
C MET A 311 1.17 13.35 -6.66
N LEU A 312 2.27 13.81 -6.04
CA LEU A 312 2.27 14.25 -4.65
C LEU A 312 1.38 15.47 -4.40
N ALA A 313 1.43 16.46 -5.30
CA ALA A 313 0.51 17.59 -5.24
C ALA A 313 -0.95 17.13 -5.35
N GLY A 314 -1.24 16.18 -6.25
CA GLY A 314 -2.54 15.54 -6.36
C GLY A 314 -2.97 14.84 -5.06
N TYR A 315 -2.05 14.14 -4.37
CA TYR A 315 -2.34 13.50 -3.09
C TYR A 315 -2.67 14.53 -2.02
N ALA A 316 -1.91 15.62 -1.93
CA ALA A 316 -2.17 16.71 -1.01
C ALA A 316 -3.55 17.36 -1.25
N VAL A 317 -3.92 17.56 -2.52
CA VAL A 317 -5.25 18.05 -2.90
C VAL A 317 -6.35 17.07 -2.49
N TYR A 318 -6.16 15.76 -2.71
CA TYR A 318 -7.10 14.74 -2.27
C TYR A 318 -7.29 14.76 -0.75
N VAL A 319 -6.20 14.75 0.02
CA VAL A 319 -6.24 14.80 1.49
C VAL A 319 -6.95 16.06 1.99
N TRP A 320 -6.68 17.21 1.38
CA TRP A 320 -7.36 18.46 1.73
C TRP A 320 -8.85 18.42 1.41
N ALA A 321 -9.22 17.95 0.21
CA ALA A 321 -10.63 17.85 -0.21
C ALA A 321 -11.41 16.80 0.60
N ALA A 322 -10.76 15.73 1.06
CA ALA A 322 -11.35 14.66 1.85
C ALA A 322 -11.72 15.08 3.29
N GLN A 323 -11.27 16.25 3.76
CA GLN A 323 -11.61 16.80 5.08
C GLN A 323 -12.96 17.54 5.13
N GLY A 324 -13.52 17.89 3.96
CA GLY A 324 -14.85 18.48 3.82
C GLY A 324 -15.96 17.45 3.63
#